data_AF-A0A517ZQJ3-F1
#
_entry.id   AF-A0A517ZQJ3-F1
#
_cell.length_a   1.000
_cell.length_b   1.000
_cell.length_c   1.000
_cell.angle_alpha   90.00
_cell.angle_beta   90.00
_cell.angle_gamma   90.00
#
_symmetry.space_group_name_H-M   'P 1'
#
loop_
_entity.id
_entity.type
_entity.pdbx_description
1 polymer ?
#
loop_
_entity_poly.entity_id
_entity_poly.type
_entity_poly.pdbx_seq_one_letter_code
_entity_poly.pdbx_strand_id
1 'polypeptide(L)'
;MINGLRLMGFLCSVLLLVGCGESRNSMDTRGYYGAFNMIVSEVENLQQQVNSEHYRGRVSPIEDQLGSAIYAFMRNEDVKGTPLEAEAKKLADKEQEILKIWKSPDGSVEKIRTAAKEMQDQVEHMKTML
;
A
#
# COMPACT_ATOMS: atom_id res chain seq x y z
N MET A 1 -2.77 -35.31 62.81
CA MET A 1 -1.38 -35.81 62.74
C MET A 1 -0.74 -35.20 61.52
N ILE A 2 0.38 -34.50 61.70
CA ILE A 2 1.20 -33.87 60.67
C ILE A 2 2.19 -34.91 60.14
N ASN A 3 2.53 -34.79 58.85
CA ASN A 3 3.75 -35.20 58.13
C ASN A 3 3.35 -35.94 56.85
N GLY A 4 3.71 -35.53 55.64
CA GLY A 4 4.64 -34.49 55.21
C GLY A 4 5.12 -34.87 53.82
N LEU A 5 5.09 -33.95 52.86
CA LEU A 5 6.13 -33.85 51.85
C LEU A 5 6.01 -32.49 51.15
N ARG A 6 6.96 -31.64 51.47
CA ARG A 6 7.28 -30.41 50.75
C ARG A 6 7.88 -30.75 49.38
N LEU A 7 7.92 -29.72 48.54
CA LEU A 7 8.87 -29.50 47.43
C LEU A 7 8.58 -30.24 46.11
N MET A 8 7.76 -29.61 45.28
CA MET A 8 8.20 -29.04 44.00
C MET A 8 7.17 -27.95 43.65
N GLY A 9 7.52 -26.68 43.68
CA GLY A 9 8.45 -26.10 42.70
C GLY A 9 7.61 -25.54 41.55
N PHE A 10 6.85 -24.46 41.78
CA PHE A 10 7.33 -23.11 41.40
C PHE A 10 7.86 -23.03 39.95
N LEU A 11 7.12 -23.56 38.97
CA LEU A 11 7.44 -23.38 37.55
C LEU A 11 6.20 -23.15 36.67
N CYS A 12 5.18 -22.45 37.21
CA CYS A 12 3.99 -22.08 36.43
C CYS A 12 3.81 -20.56 36.26
N SER A 13 4.88 -19.76 36.42
CA SER A 13 4.76 -18.29 36.38
C SER A 13 5.90 -17.55 35.66
N VAL A 14 6.73 -18.22 34.84
CA VAL A 14 7.86 -17.57 34.14
C VAL A 14 7.81 -17.73 32.60
N LEU A 15 6.70 -18.23 32.03
CA LEU A 15 6.54 -18.37 30.57
C LEU A 15 5.40 -17.54 29.97
N LEU A 16 5.11 -16.37 30.56
CA LEU A 16 4.31 -15.32 29.90
C LEU A 16 5.15 -14.05 29.61
N LEU A 17 6.49 -14.20 29.56
CA LEU A 17 7.44 -13.20 29.06
C LEU A 17 8.24 -13.75 27.86
N VAL A 18 7.55 -14.52 27.01
CA VAL A 18 7.94 -14.71 25.61
C VAL A 18 6.77 -14.11 24.85
N GLY A 19 6.84 -12.83 24.47
CA GLY A 19 7.60 -12.52 23.27
C GLY A 19 6.98 -13.23 22.06
N CYS A 20 5.64 -13.20 21.92
CA CYS A 20 5.02 -13.43 20.61
C CYS A 20 5.48 -12.28 19.73
N GLY A 21 6.41 -12.61 18.85
CA GLY A 21 7.25 -11.67 18.15
C GLY A 21 6.50 -10.60 17.39
N GLU A 22 7.12 -9.42 17.38
CA GLU A 22 7.13 -8.56 16.21
C GLU A 22 7.26 -9.39 14.93
N SER A 23 6.29 -9.23 14.04
CA SER A 23 6.53 -8.93 12.61
C SER A 23 5.32 -9.35 11.78
N ARG A 24 4.34 -8.47 11.74
CA ARG A 24 3.92 -7.93 10.44
C ARG A 24 4.01 -6.44 10.61
N ASN A 25 4.88 -5.79 9.84
CA ASN A 25 4.85 -4.34 9.64
C ASN A 25 3.40 -3.93 9.36
N SER A 26 2.66 -3.53 10.39
CA SER A 26 1.50 -2.68 10.18
C SER A 26 2.13 -1.36 9.78
N MET A 27 2.36 -1.18 8.48
CA MET A 27 2.70 0.13 7.94
C MET A 27 1.63 1.06 8.52
N ASP A 28 2.06 2.03 9.34
CA ASP A 28 1.13 2.86 10.10
C ASP A 28 0.41 3.79 9.13
N THR A 29 -0.67 3.28 8.53
CA THR A 29 -1.50 3.97 7.55
C THR A 29 -2.38 5.03 8.19
N ARG A 30 -2.28 5.26 9.51
CA ARG A 30 -3.11 6.25 10.23
C ARG A 30 -2.79 7.69 9.85
N GLY A 31 -1.57 7.98 9.40
CA GLY A 31 -1.14 9.30 8.91
C GLY A 31 -1.08 9.38 7.39
N TYR A 32 -1.07 10.60 6.84
CA TYR A 32 -0.97 10.80 5.39
C TYR A 32 0.33 10.23 4.80
N TYR A 33 1.45 10.27 5.53
CA TYR A 33 2.69 9.57 5.13
C TYR A 33 2.50 8.06 4.98
N GLY A 34 1.71 7.43 5.86
CA GLY A 34 1.42 6.00 5.77
C GLY A 34 0.58 5.65 4.55
N ALA A 35 -0.47 6.45 4.29
CA ALA A 35 -1.27 6.32 3.07
C ALA A 35 -0.41 6.57 1.80
N PHE A 36 0.48 7.56 1.84
CA PHE A 36 1.38 7.86 0.71
C PHE A 36 2.38 6.74 0.45
N ASN A 37 3.01 6.18 1.49
CA ASN A 37 3.91 5.04 1.34
C ASN A 37 3.18 3.84 0.73
N MET A 38 1.88 3.69 1.01
CA MET A 38 1.08 2.66 0.37
C MET A 38 0.89 2.95 -1.12
N ILE A 39 0.57 4.20 -1.49
CA ILE A 39 0.52 4.62 -2.90
C ILE A 39 1.84 4.32 -3.60
N VAL A 40 2.98 4.66 -3.00
CA VAL A 40 4.32 4.40 -3.55
C VAL A 40 4.51 2.91 -3.83
N SER A 41 4.26 2.06 -2.83
CA SER A 41 4.39 0.61 -2.96
C SER A 41 3.49 0.02 -4.05
N GLU A 42 2.22 0.46 -4.11
CA GLU A 42 1.27 -0.04 -5.11
C GLU A 42 1.64 0.42 -6.53
N VAL A 43 2.15 1.65 -6.69
CA VAL A 43 2.59 2.14 -8.00
C VAL A 43 3.88 1.45 -8.45
N GLU A 44 4.79 1.13 -7.53
CA GLU A 44 5.96 0.30 -7.82
C GLU A 44 5.56 -1.14 -8.24
N ASN A 45 4.58 -1.74 -7.56
CA ASN A 45 4.04 -3.05 -7.92
C ASN A 45 3.37 -3.02 -9.31
N LEU A 46 2.54 -2.01 -9.57
CA LEU A 46 1.95 -1.75 -10.89
C LEU A 46 3.04 -1.71 -11.98
N GLN A 47 4.11 -0.97 -11.77
CA GLN A 47 5.23 -0.88 -12.71
C GLN A 47 5.90 -2.23 -12.96
N GLN A 48 6.16 -3.01 -11.91
CA GLN A 48 6.74 -4.35 -12.05
C GLN A 48 5.81 -5.27 -12.83
N GLN A 49 4.51 -5.23 -12.53
CA GLN A 49 3.50 -6.06 -13.18
C GLN A 49 3.39 -5.74 -14.67
N VAL A 50 3.21 -4.47 -15.06
CA VAL A 50 2.98 -4.10 -16.47
C VAL A 50 4.23 -4.29 -17.34
N ASN A 51 5.42 -4.21 -16.75
CA ASN A 51 6.69 -4.41 -17.44
C ASN A 51 7.17 -5.86 -17.43
N SER A 52 6.49 -6.75 -16.70
CA SER A 52 6.74 -8.19 -16.79
C SER A 52 6.58 -8.70 -18.23
N GLU A 53 7.46 -9.62 -18.64
CA GLU A 53 7.38 -10.28 -19.95
C GLU A 53 6.06 -11.04 -20.16
N HIS A 54 5.42 -11.43 -19.06
CA HIS A 54 4.17 -12.18 -19.07
C HIS A 54 2.92 -11.31 -19.05
N TYR A 55 3.06 -9.99 -18.89
CA TYR A 55 1.90 -9.12 -18.88
C TYR A 55 1.33 -8.95 -20.30
N ARG A 56 0.12 -9.49 -20.48
CA ARG A 56 -0.62 -9.46 -21.76
C ARG A 56 -1.88 -8.58 -21.70
N GLY A 57 -2.05 -7.76 -20.66
CA GLY A 57 -3.25 -6.93 -20.47
C GLY A 57 -4.54 -7.69 -20.16
N ARG A 58 -4.46 -8.99 -19.86
CA ARG A 58 -5.65 -9.83 -19.59
C ARG A 58 -6.19 -9.68 -18.17
N VAL A 59 -5.33 -9.33 -17.23
CA VAL A 59 -5.69 -9.06 -15.83
C VAL A 59 -5.62 -7.56 -15.58
N SER A 60 -6.44 -7.06 -14.65
CA SER A 60 -6.35 -5.66 -14.22
C SER A 60 -4.94 -5.38 -13.71
N PRO A 61 -4.29 -4.30 -14.18
CA PRO A 61 -3.00 -3.87 -13.63
C PRO A 61 -3.16 -3.06 -12.33
N ILE A 62 -4.37 -2.59 -12.03
CA ILE A 62 -4.67 -1.82 -10.81
C ILE A 62 -5.30 -2.76 -9.78
N GLU A 63 -4.71 -2.78 -8.59
CA GLU A 63 -5.26 -3.43 -7.40
C GLU A 63 -6.15 -2.46 -6.60
N ASP A 64 -7.19 -2.98 -5.94
CA ASP A 64 -8.14 -2.17 -5.13
C ASP A 64 -7.44 -1.37 -4.00
N GLN A 65 -6.24 -1.83 -3.60
CA GLN A 65 -5.43 -1.22 -2.57
C GLN A 65 -4.91 0.17 -2.99
N LEU A 66 -4.60 0.38 -4.28
CA LEU A 66 -4.11 1.66 -4.78
C LEU A 66 -5.18 2.75 -4.66
N GLY A 67 -6.38 2.50 -5.17
CA GLY A 67 -7.49 3.46 -5.06
C GLY A 67 -7.87 3.75 -3.61
N SER A 68 -7.82 2.73 -2.73
CA SER A 68 -8.05 2.90 -1.30
C SER A 68 -6.99 3.78 -0.63
N ALA A 69 -5.71 3.61 -0.99
CA ALA A 69 -4.60 4.41 -0.47
C ALA A 69 -4.66 5.86 -0.95
N ILE A 70 -4.97 6.09 -2.24
CA ILE A 70 -5.18 7.43 -2.80
C ILE A 70 -6.33 8.13 -2.08
N TYR A 71 -7.45 7.45 -1.88
CA TYR A 71 -8.60 8.00 -1.15
C TYR A 71 -8.24 8.36 0.30
N ALA A 72 -7.55 7.46 1.02
CA ALA A 72 -7.12 7.71 2.39
C ALA A 72 -6.18 8.92 2.48
N PHE A 73 -5.22 9.04 1.55
CA PHE A 73 -4.31 10.17 1.47
C PHE A 73 -5.07 11.49 1.25
N MET A 74 -5.98 11.55 0.28
CA MET A 74 -6.79 12.74 -0.01
C MET A 74 -7.69 13.17 1.16
N ARG A 75 -8.18 12.21 1.96
CA ARG A 75 -9.11 12.49 3.06
C ARG A 75 -8.42 12.96 4.34
N ASN A 76 -7.10 12.81 4.42
CA ASN A 76 -6.32 13.25 5.57
C ASN A 76 -6.39 14.79 5.73
N GLU A 77 -6.52 15.25 6.97
CA GLU A 77 -6.68 16.69 7.28
C GLU A 77 -5.43 17.51 6.93
N ASP A 78 -4.24 16.90 7.02
CA ASP A 78 -2.97 17.55 6.69
C ASP A 78 -2.76 17.69 5.16
N VAL A 79 -3.53 16.96 4.35
CA VAL A 79 -3.46 17.01 2.88
C VAL A 79 -4.51 17.96 2.31
N LYS A 80 -5.69 18.05 2.94
CA LYS A 80 -6.80 18.88 2.47
C LYS A 80 -6.42 20.36 2.39
N GLY A 81 -6.79 21.00 1.29
CA GLY A 81 -6.49 22.41 1.02
C GLY A 81 -5.03 22.70 0.71
N THR A 82 -4.17 21.68 0.68
CA THR A 82 -2.76 21.82 0.28
C THR A 82 -2.58 21.47 -1.20
N PRO A 83 -1.44 21.84 -1.82
CA PRO A 83 -1.10 21.39 -3.17
C PRO A 83 -1.10 19.86 -3.33
N LEU A 84 -0.83 19.10 -2.26
CA LEU A 84 -0.82 17.63 -2.29
C LEU A 84 -2.20 17.04 -2.59
N GLU A 85 -3.30 17.71 -2.20
CA GLU A 85 -4.65 17.25 -2.55
C GLU A 85 -4.88 17.27 -4.07
N ALA A 86 -4.40 18.31 -4.75
CA ALA A 86 -4.51 18.42 -6.20
C ALA A 86 -3.67 17.35 -6.90
N GLU A 87 -2.45 17.09 -6.43
CA GLU A 87 -1.59 16.02 -6.98
C GLU A 87 -2.18 14.63 -6.74
N ALA A 88 -2.76 14.38 -5.56
CA ALA A 88 -3.44 13.13 -5.26
C ALA A 88 -4.69 12.92 -6.13
N LYS A 89 -5.40 14.00 -6.47
CA LYS A 89 -6.51 13.93 -7.42
C LYS A 89 -6.03 13.54 -8.83
N LYS A 90 -4.88 14.05 -9.29
CA LYS A 90 -4.27 13.62 -10.56
C LYS A 90 -3.91 12.14 -10.53
N LEU A 91 -3.41 11.62 -9.40
CA LEU A 91 -3.18 10.18 -9.24
C LEU A 91 -4.47 9.37 -9.37
N ALA A 92 -5.55 9.80 -8.70
CA ALA A 92 -6.86 9.15 -8.84
C ALA A 92 -7.36 9.16 -10.29
N ASP A 93 -7.21 10.29 -11.00
CA ASP A 93 -7.61 10.39 -12.40
C ASP A 93 -6.78 9.45 -13.29
N LYS A 94 -5.47 9.30 -13.03
CA LYS A 94 -4.59 8.38 -13.75
C LYS A 94 -4.91 6.91 -13.45
N GLU A 95 -5.29 6.57 -12.23
CA GLU A 95 -5.79 5.23 -11.88
C GLU A 95 -6.99 4.87 -12.75
N GLN A 96 -7.96 5.79 -12.86
CA GLN A 96 -9.15 5.60 -13.69
C GLN A 96 -8.81 5.55 -15.18
N GLU A 97 -7.82 6.31 -15.64
CA GLU A 97 -7.33 6.22 -17.02
C GLU A 97 -6.75 4.85 -17.34
N ILE A 98 -5.90 4.31 -16.48
CA ILE A 98 -5.32 2.96 -16.65
C ILE A 98 -6.44 1.91 -16.71
N LEU A 99 -7.42 1.99 -15.80
CA LEU A 99 -8.58 1.10 -15.80
C LEU A 99 -9.42 1.22 -17.08
N LYS A 100 -9.58 2.43 -17.62
CA LYS A 100 -10.29 2.67 -18.88
C LYS A 100 -9.54 2.06 -20.06
N ILE A 101 -8.22 2.27 -20.15
CA ILE A 101 -7.39 1.68 -21.20
C ILE A 101 -7.49 0.15 -21.13
N TRP A 102 -7.37 -0.43 -19.94
CA TRP A 102 -7.46 -1.88 -19.74
C TRP A 102 -8.80 -2.47 -20.18
N LYS A 103 -9.92 -1.79 -19.89
CA LYS A 103 -11.27 -2.23 -20.28
C LYS A 103 -11.59 -1.98 -21.76
N SER A 104 -10.82 -1.14 -22.44
CA SER A 104 -11.15 -0.71 -23.79
C SER A 104 -10.79 -1.75 -24.84
N PRO A 105 -11.64 -1.98 -25.86
CA PRO A 105 -11.31 -2.85 -26.99
C PRO A 105 -10.06 -2.41 -27.78
N ASP A 106 -9.75 -1.11 -27.79
CA ASP A 106 -8.55 -0.52 -28.40
C ASP A 106 -7.40 -0.31 -27.39
N GLY A 107 -7.56 -0.81 -26.16
CA GLY A 107 -6.54 -0.82 -25.14
C GLY A 107 -5.33 -1.64 -25.58
N SER A 108 -4.13 -1.13 -25.34
CA SER A 108 -2.90 -1.86 -25.61
C SER A 108 -2.01 -1.89 -24.38
N VAL A 109 -1.20 -2.94 -24.26
CA VAL A 109 -0.21 -3.06 -23.18
C VAL A 109 0.74 -1.86 -23.17
N GLU A 110 1.09 -1.33 -24.35
CA GLU A 110 1.90 -0.12 -24.48
C GLU A 110 1.23 1.10 -23.86
N LYS A 111 -0.06 1.36 -24.16
CA LYS A 111 -0.83 2.45 -23.54
C LYS A 111 -0.89 2.31 -22.02
N ILE A 112 -1.08 1.08 -21.51
CA ILE A 112 -1.09 0.80 -20.07
C ILE A 112 0.28 1.12 -19.44
N ARG A 113 1.38 0.70 -20.07
CA ARG A 113 2.74 0.98 -19.59
C ARG A 113 3.04 2.48 -19.55
N THR A 114 2.65 3.21 -20.60
CA THR A 114 2.79 4.67 -20.65
C THR A 114 2.02 5.32 -19.51
N ALA A 115 0.73 5.01 -19.35
CA ALA A 115 -0.09 5.58 -18.29
C ALA A 115 0.41 5.21 -16.88
N ALA A 116 0.88 3.97 -16.69
CA ALA A 116 1.51 3.55 -15.44
C ALA A 116 2.78 4.35 -15.17
N LYS A 117 3.60 4.64 -16.21
CA LYS A 117 4.84 5.39 -16.07
C LYS A 117 4.56 6.85 -15.68
N GLU A 118 3.56 7.47 -16.31
CA GLU A 118 3.09 8.80 -15.93
C GLU A 118 2.60 8.84 -14.47
N MET A 119 1.90 7.80 -14.01
CA MET A 119 1.51 7.67 -12.60
C MET A 119 2.72 7.56 -11.67
N GLN A 120 3.75 6.81 -12.06
CA GLN A 120 5.00 6.74 -11.29
C GLN A 120 5.70 8.09 -11.23
N ASP A 121 5.80 8.81 -12.34
CA ASP A 121 6.43 10.14 -12.38
C ASP A 121 5.65 11.15 -11.51
N GLN A 122 4.33 11.03 -11.46
CA GLN A 122 3.48 11.80 -10.56
C GLN A 122 3.74 11.48 -9.08
N VAL A 123 3.94 10.20 -8.72
CA VAL A 123 4.33 9.80 -7.36
C VAL A 123 5.71 10.34 -7.00
N GLU A 124 6.69 10.26 -7.92
CA GLU A 124 8.03 10.83 -7.70
C GLU A 124 7.98 12.35 -7.51
N HIS A 125 7.13 13.05 -8.25
CA HIS A 125 6.91 14.48 -8.02
C HIS A 125 6.36 14.74 -6.62
N MET A 126 5.35 13.99 -6.18
CA MET A 126 4.77 14.15 -4.84
C MET A 126 5.78 13.83 -3.72
N LYS A 127 6.71 12.88 -3.91
CA LYS A 127 7.81 12.61 -2.96
C LYS A 127 8.66 13.87 -2.69
N THR A 128 8.82 14.76 -3.68
CA THR A 128 9.59 16.01 -3.50
C THR A 128 8.85 17.10 -2.72
N MET A 129 7.54 16.92 -2.48
CA MET A 129 6.68 17.86 -1.79
C MET A 129 6.42 17.47 -0.32
N LEU A 130 6.84 16.27 0.08
CA LEU A 130 6.62 15.62 1.38
C LEU A 130 7.89 15.60 2.23
#